data_AF-A0A524MMM4-F1
#
_entry.id   AF-A0A524MMM4-F1
#
_cell.length_a   1.000
_cell.length_b   1.000
_cell.length_c   1.000
_cell.angle_alpha   90.00
_cell.angle_beta   90.00
_cell.angle_gamma   90.00
#
_symmetry.space_group_name_H-M   'P 1'
#
loop_
_entity.id
_entity.type
_entity.pdbx_description
1 polymer ?
#
loop_
_entity_poly.entity_id
_entity_poly.type
_entity_poly.pdbx_seq_one_letter_code
_entity_poly.pdbx_strand_id
1 'polypeptide(L)'
;MIITTAFWGGSFVAGKIALREFPPMTLLFFRLLIATVFIFPIIIMREKRRFPASRDILLLFELGLLGVSAFFVFQFYSLLYTSESNSSIINALNPLISSVLAAYIANERLTKKKMALIFIALFGVLFAITTGDPSTLLNMRERA
;
A
#
# COMPACT_ATOMS: atom_id res chain seq x y z
N MET A 1 15.93 -1.70 -1.89
CA MET A 1 14.86 -1.73 -0.85
C MET A 1 14.91 -0.52 0.06
N ILE A 2 16.04 -0.14 0.67
CA ILE A 2 16.08 1.03 1.59
C ILE A 2 15.51 2.32 0.97
N ILE A 3 15.99 2.71 -0.22
CA ILE A 3 15.50 3.90 -0.94
C ILE A 3 13.98 3.80 -1.18
N THR A 4 13.52 2.65 -1.69
CA THR A 4 12.11 2.38 -1.92
C THR A 4 11.28 2.53 -0.65
N THR A 5 11.72 1.93 0.47
CA THR A 5 11.03 2.00 1.76
C THR A 5 11.00 3.42 2.32
N ALA A 6 12.08 4.20 2.14
CA ALA A 6 12.12 5.59 2.54
C ALA A 6 11.11 6.44 1.75
N PHE A 7 11.05 6.29 0.43
CA PHE A 7 10.03 6.95 -0.40
C PHE A 7 8.62 6.48 -0.05
N TRP A 8 8.45 5.19 0.26
CA TRP A 8 7.15 4.63 0.59
C TRP A 8 6.62 5.18 1.92
N GLY A 9 7.45 5.20 2.97
CA GLY A 9 7.10 5.80 4.25
C GLY A 9 6.84 7.31 4.13
N GLY A 10 7.71 8.05 3.43
CA GLY A 10 7.54 9.48 3.18
C GLY A 10 6.27 9.81 2.38
N SER A 11 5.79 8.89 1.54
CA SER A 11 4.57 9.08 0.75
C SER A 11 3.31 9.28 1.59
N PHE A 12 3.24 8.75 2.83
CA PHE A 12 2.08 8.97 3.72
C PHE A 12 2.04 10.40 4.23
N VAL A 13 3.19 10.91 4.66
CA VAL A 13 3.35 12.28 5.13
C VAL A 13 3.05 13.27 4.00
N ALA A 14 3.69 13.08 2.84
CA ALA A 14 3.46 13.90 1.66
C ALA A 14 1.99 13.83 1.20
N GLY A 15 1.38 12.64 1.22
CA GLY A 15 -0.03 12.44 0.88
C GLY A 15 -0.98 13.20 1.81
N LYS A 16 -0.74 13.15 3.13
CA LYS A 16 -1.54 13.88 4.13
C LYS A 16 -1.43 15.39 3.94
N ILE A 17 -0.24 15.90 3.60
CA ILE A 17 -0.03 17.32 3.30
C ILE A 17 -0.79 17.70 2.02
N ALA A 18 -0.64 16.92 0.95
CA ALA A 18 -1.28 17.21 -0.34
C ALA A 18 -2.82 17.16 -0.27
N LEU A 19 -3.38 16.35 0.62
CA LEU A 19 -4.83 16.28 0.89
C LEU A 19 -5.41 17.58 1.47
N ARG A 20 -4.57 18.51 1.93
CA ARG A 20 -5.03 19.84 2.40
C ARG A 20 -5.46 20.74 1.24
N GLU A 21 -4.90 20.53 0.06
CA GLU A 21 -5.15 21.36 -1.12
C GLU A 21 -5.92 20.62 -2.22
N PHE A 22 -5.80 19.30 -2.29
CA PHE A 22 -6.39 18.50 -3.36
C PHE A 22 -7.30 17.38 -2.82
N PRO A 23 -8.44 17.12 -3.48
CA PRO A 23 -9.25 15.95 -3.18
C PRO A 23 -8.49 14.63 -3.38
N PRO A 24 -8.83 13.56 -2.62
CA PRO A 24 -8.20 12.24 -2.72
C PRO A 24 -8.12 11.68 -4.15
N MET A 25 -9.21 11.83 -4.92
CA MET A 25 -9.31 11.33 -6.28
C MET A 25 -8.39 12.07 -7.25
N THR A 26 -8.17 13.37 -7.03
CA THR A 26 -7.25 14.18 -7.84
C THR A 26 -5.81 13.74 -7.58
N LEU A 27 -5.43 13.52 -6.32
CA LEU A 27 -4.11 12.99 -5.97
C LEU A 27 -3.88 11.60 -6.54
N LEU A 28 -4.89 10.73 -6.46
CA LEU A 28 -4.84 9.41 -7.07
C LEU A 28 -4.63 9.48 -8.58
N PHE A 29 -5.41 10.33 -9.26
CA PHE A 29 -5.30 10.53 -10.70
C PHE A 29 -3.88 10.94 -11.10
N PHE A 30 -3.32 11.96 -10.46
CA PHE A 30 -1.94 12.38 -10.75
C PHE A 30 -0.91 11.30 -10.40
N ARG A 31 -1.09 10.58 -9.29
CA ARG A 31 -0.19 9.48 -8.90
C ARG A 31 -0.13 8.39 -9.97
N LEU A 32 -1.29 7.96 -10.47
CA LEU A 32 -1.39 6.93 -11.51
C LEU A 32 -0.93 7.47 -12.87
N LEU A 33 -1.31 8.70 -13.22
CA LEU A 33 -0.88 9.35 -14.46
C LEU A 33 0.65 9.46 -14.54
N ILE A 34 1.28 9.96 -13.48
CA ILE A 34 2.75 10.07 -13.41
C ILE A 34 3.36 8.67 -13.51
N ALA A 35 2.89 7.70 -12.72
CA ALA A 35 3.39 6.33 -12.81
C ALA A 35 3.30 5.75 -14.23
N THR A 36 2.17 5.94 -14.91
CA THR A 36 1.97 5.51 -16.29
C THR A 36 2.92 6.23 -17.25
N VAL A 37 3.04 7.56 -17.17
CA VAL A 37 3.93 8.34 -18.06
C VAL A 37 5.39 7.92 -17.94
N PHE A 38 5.85 7.58 -16.73
CA PHE A 38 7.24 7.14 -16.53
C PHE A 38 7.47 5.66 -16.85
N ILE A 39 6.53 4.77 -16.50
CA ILE A 39 6.71 3.32 -16.68
C ILE A 39 6.36 2.86 -18.10
N PHE A 40 5.37 3.47 -18.75
CA PHE A 40 4.89 3.03 -20.06
C PHE A 40 5.95 3.08 -21.17
N PRO A 41 6.78 4.14 -21.30
CA PRO A 41 7.88 4.14 -22.26
C PRO A 41 8.90 3.04 -22.01
N ILE A 42 9.22 2.77 -20.72
CA ILE A 42 10.16 1.71 -20.32
C ILE A 42 9.63 0.35 -20.75
N ILE A 43 8.33 0.09 -20.58
CA ILE A 43 7.68 -1.14 -21.03
C ILE A 43 7.79 -1.27 -22.56
N ILE A 44 7.44 -0.22 -23.30
CA ILE A 44 7.52 -0.25 -24.78
C ILE A 44 8.94 -0.58 -25.27
N MET A 45 9.95 -0.01 -24.63
CA MET A 45 11.35 -0.23 -24.97
C MET A 45 11.82 -1.65 -24.65
N ARG A 46 11.43 -2.21 -23.50
CA ARG A 46 11.86 -3.54 -23.06
C ARG A 46 11.13 -4.67 -23.78
N GLU A 47 9.83 -4.53 -23.97
CA GLU A 47 8.98 -5.57 -24.56
C GLU A 47 8.92 -5.48 -26.09
N LYS A 48 9.67 -4.55 -26.70
CA LYS A 48 9.75 -4.36 -28.16
C LYS A 48 8.36 -4.24 -28.82
N ARG A 49 7.43 -3.53 -28.17
CA ARG A 49 6.04 -3.36 -28.61
C ARG A 49 5.23 -4.66 -28.75
N ARG A 50 5.63 -5.74 -28.08
CA ARG A 50 4.78 -6.92 -27.97
C ARG A 50 3.61 -6.60 -27.04
N PHE A 51 2.43 -6.43 -27.63
CA PHE A 51 1.21 -6.25 -26.85
C PHE A 51 0.76 -7.60 -26.27
N PRO A 52 0.23 -7.60 -25.04
CA PRO A 52 -0.36 -8.79 -24.44
C PRO A 52 -1.56 -9.28 -25.27
N ALA A 53 -1.87 -10.57 -25.19
CA ALA A 53 -3.03 -11.13 -25.87
C ALA A 53 -4.32 -10.47 -25.34
N SER A 54 -5.39 -10.41 -26.14
CA SER A 54 -6.65 -9.76 -25.73
C SER A 54 -7.23 -10.30 -24.41
N ARG A 55 -7.00 -11.60 -24.13
CA ARG A 55 -7.37 -12.24 -22.86
C ARG A 55 -6.58 -11.70 -21.67
N ASP A 56 -5.30 -11.41 -21.87
CA ASP A 56 -4.41 -10.90 -20.82
C ASP A 56 -4.66 -9.41 -20.56
N ILE A 57 -5.17 -8.67 -21.56
CA ILE A 57 -5.57 -7.27 -21.38
C ILE A 57 -6.66 -7.14 -20.30
N LEU A 58 -7.66 -8.02 -20.32
CA LEU A 58 -8.73 -8.02 -19.31
C LEU A 58 -8.16 -8.34 -17.92
N LEU A 59 -7.30 -9.35 -17.81
CA LEU A 59 -6.64 -9.71 -16.55
C LEU A 59 -5.75 -8.57 -16.02
N LEU A 60 -5.00 -7.90 -16.89
CA LEU A 60 -4.17 -6.74 -16.53
C LEU A 60 -5.03 -5.56 -16.07
N PHE A 61 -6.19 -5.35 -16.71
CA PHE A 61 -7.14 -4.33 -16.30
C PHE A 61 -7.72 -4.61 -14.92
N GLU A 62 -8.19 -5.84 -14.67
CA GLU A 62 -8.69 -6.27 -13.36
C GLU A 62 -7.61 -6.14 -12.27
N LEU A 63 -6.38 -6.55 -12.58
CA LEU A 63 -5.25 -6.43 -11.66
C LEU A 63 -4.88 -4.97 -11.36
N GLY A 64 -4.90 -4.09 -12.37
CA GLY A 64 -4.67 -2.66 -12.19
C GLY A 64 -5.79 -1.96 -11.43
N LEU A 65 -7.03 -2.36 -11.67
CA LEU A 65 -8.20 -1.80 -11.01
C LEU A 65 -8.26 -2.22 -9.53
N LEU A 66 -8.19 -3.53 -9.25
CA LEU A 66 -8.34 -4.07 -7.90
C LEU A 66 -7.02 -4.01 -7.11
N GLY A 67 -5.90 -4.35 -7.73
CA GLY A 67 -4.60 -4.45 -7.06
C GLY A 67 -3.93 -3.11 -6.81
N VAL A 68 -4.12 -2.12 -7.70
CA VAL A 68 -3.42 -0.84 -7.63
C VAL A 68 -4.39 0.31 -7.34
N SER A 69 -5.42 0.47 -8.16
CA SER A 69 -6.31 1.64 -8.07
C SER A 69 -7.13 1.60 -6.79
N ALA A 70 -7.82 0.49 -6.51
CA ALA A 70 -8.60 0.33 -5.28
C ALA A 70 -7.71 0.46 -4.02
N PHE A 71 -6.51 -0.12 -4.03
CA PHE A 71 -5.55 0.04 -2.94
C PHE A 71 -5.27 1.53 -2.65
N PHE A 72 -4.93 2.32 -3.67
CA PHE A 72 -4.62 3.74 -3.46
C PHE A 72 -5.86 4.59 -3.15
N VAL A 73 -7.05 4.24 -3.65
CA VAL A 73 -8.31 4.86 -3.23
C VAL A 73 -8.44 4.72 -1.71
N PHE A 74 -8.41 3.49 -1.19
CA PHE A 74 -8.54 3.24 0.25
C PHE A 74 -7.40 3.85 1.05
N GLN A 75 -6.18 3.88 0.50
CA GLN A 75 -5.05 4.54 1.14
C GLN A 75 -5.30 6.04 1.34
N PHE A 76 -5.68 6.78 0.28
CA PHE A 76 -5.92 8.22 0.41
C PHE A 76 -7.14 8.55 1.26
N TYR A 77 -8.19 7.73 1.21
CA TYR A 77 -9.31 7.87 2.15
C TYR A 77 -8.90 7.58 3.60
N SER A 78 -8.06 6.58 3.85
CA SER A 78 -7.53 6.35 5.20
C SER A 78 -6.78 7.60 5.70
N LEU A 79 -5.98 8.24 4.84
CA LEU A 79 -5.29 9.47 5.16
C LEU A 79 -6.24 10.66 5.34
N LEU A 80 -7.45 10.63 4.79
CA LEU A 80 -8.45 11.66 5.03
C LEU A 80 -9.04 11.53 6.44
N TYR A 81 -9.39 10.31 6.85
CA TYR A 81 -10.09 10.02 8.11
C TYR A 81 -9.18 9.74 9.31
N THR A 82 -7.89 9.48 9.11
CA THR A 82 -6.96 9.21 10.20
C THR A 82 -5.59 9.87 9.99
N SER A 83 -4.69 9.74 10.96
CA SER A 83 -3.32 10.25 10.88
C SER A 83 -2.44 9.42 9.95
N GLU A 84 -1.38 10.02 9.42
CA GLU A 84 -0.35 9.33 8.62
C GLU A 84 0.25 8.12 9.36
N SER A 85 0.44 8.23 10.68
CA SER A 85 0.92 7.13 11.53
C SER A 85 -0.10 5.99 11.58
N ASN A 86 -1.38 6.30 11.83
CA ASN A 86 -2.43 5.28 11.90
C ASN A 86 -2.64 4.60 10.54
N SER A 87 -2.65 5.36 9.44
CA SER A 87 -2.71 4.80 8.08
C SER A 87 -1.53 3.87 7.79
N SER A 88 -0.31 4.22 8.23
CA SER A 88 0.86 3.37 8.07
C SER A 88 0.77 2.07 8.88
N ILE A 89 0.23 2.11 10.12
CA ILE A 89 -0.02 0.92 10.94
C ILE A 89 -1.02 0.00 10.26
N ILE A 90 -2.15 0.54 9.83
CA ILE A 90 -3.20 -0.21 9.13
C ILE A 90 -2.60 -0.89 7.90
N ASN A 91 -1.77 -0.16 7.15
CA ASN A 91 -1.11 -0.71 5.98
C ASN A 91 -0.07 -1.81 6.34
N ALA A 92 0.55 -1.79 7.51
CA ALA A 92 1.44 -2.87 7.94
C ALA A 92 0.70 -4.21 8.15
N LEU A 93 -0.63 -4.20 8.24
CA LEU A 93 -1.45 -5.42 8.24
C LEU A 93 -1.59 -6.06 6.86
N ASN A 94 -1.24 -5.35 5.79
CA ASN A 94 -1.37 -5.84 4.41
C ASN A 94 -0.70 -7.21 4.16
N PRO A 95 0.55 -7.50 4.60
CA PRO A 95 1.13 -8.85 4.49
C PRO A 95 0.35 -9.94 5.23
N LEU A 96 -0.28 -9.63 6.37
CA LEU A 96 -1.13 -10.57 7.09
C LEU A 96 -2.40 -10.88 6.29
N ILE A 97 -3.13 -9.82 5.89
CA ILE A 97 -4.38 -9.95 5.15
C ILE A 97 -4.15 -10.67 3.81
N SER A 98 -3.14 -10.25 3.05
CA SER A 98 -2.79 -10.89 1.77
C SER A 98 -2.41 -12.36 1.93
N SER A 99 -1.68 -12.74 2.99
CA SER A 99 -1.33 -14.15 3.23
C SER A 99 -2.56 -15.00 3.57
N VAL A 100 -3.51 -14.45 4.34
CA VAL A 100 -4.78 -15.13 4.66
C VAL A 100 -5.64 -15.27 3.41
N LEU A 101 -5.78 -14.21 2.62
CA LEU A 101 -6.51 -14.25 1.36
C LEU A 101 -5.87 -15.20 0.35
N ALA A 102 -4.54 -15.24 0.25
CA ALA A 102 -3.84 -16.19 -0.62
C ALA A 102 -4.07 -17.64 -0.18
N ALA A 103 -4.12 -17.91 1.12
CA ALA A 103 -4.45 -19.25 1.61
C ALA A 103 -5.89 -19.67 1.28
N TYR A 104 -6.84 -18.73 1.35
CA TYR A 104 -8.24 -18.98 1.07
C TYR A 104 -8.55 -19.09 -0.43
N ILE A 105 -8.06 -18.13 -1.23
CA ILE A 105 -8.36 -18.01 -2.66
C ILE A 105 -7.44 -18.90 -3.50
N ALA A 106 -6.12 -18.87 -3.22
CA ALA A 106 -5.12 -19.59 -3.99
C ALA A 106 -4.74 -20.95 -3.38
N ASN A 107 -5.41 -21.37 -2.29
CA ASN A 107 -5.14 -22.62 -1.57
C ASN A 107 -3.67 -22.75 -1.10
N GLU A 108 -2.99 -21.62 -0.84
CA GLU A 108 -1.64 -21.64 -0.33
C GLU A 108 -1.58 -22.13 1.13
N ARG A 109 -0.55 -22.93 1.45
CA ARG A 109 -0.34 -23.38 2.84
C ARG A 109 0.26 -22.25 3.69
N LEU A 110 -0.52 -21.77 4.66
CA LEU A 110 -0.04 -20.96 5.77
C LEU A 110 0.73 -21.84 6.76
N THR A 111 2.06 -21.84 6.64
CA THR A 111 2.91 -22.55 7.61
C THR A 111 3.01 -21.77 8.92
N LYS A 112 3.21 -22.49 10.03
CA LYS A 112 3.47 -21.87 11.35
C LYS A 112 4.63 -20.86 11.30
N LYS A 113 5.65 -21.13 10.46
CA LYS A 113 6.78 -20.23 10.22
C LYS A 113 6.38 -18.92 9.54
N LYS A 114 5.52 -18.97 8.50
CA LYS A 114 4.99 -17.76 7.85
C LYS A 114 4.20 -16.91 8.85
N MET A 115 3.34 -17.54 9.65
CA MET A 115 2.59 -16.83 10.69
C MET A 115 3.51 -16.16 11.73
N ALA A 116 4.51 -16.88 12.24
CA ALA A 116 5.46 -16.32 13.20
C ALA A 116 6.20 -15.09 12.65
N LEU A 117 6.65 -15.13 11.39
CA LEU A 117 7.30 -13.99 10.75
C LEU A 117 6.36 -12.78 10.60
N ILE A 118 5.09 -13.02 10.26
CA ILE A 118 4.09 -11.96 10.19
C ILE A 118 3.89 -11.31 11.57
N PHE A 119 3.73 -12.12 12.62
CA PHE A 119 3.60 -11.58 13.99
C PHE A 119 4.83 -10.79 14.44
N ILE A 120 6.03 -11.29 14.15
CA ILE A 120 7.29 -10.57 14.43
C ILE A 120 7.32 -9.22 13.70
N ALA A 121 6.93 -9.19 12.42
CA ALA A 121 6.89 -7.95 11.64
C ALA A 121 5.86 -6.95 12.20
N LEU A 122 4.67 -7.42 12.57
CA LEU A 122 3.63 -6.59 13.19
C LEU A 122 4.10 -6.01 14.53
N PHE A 123 4.76 -6.82 15.35
CA PHE A 123 5.31 -6.38 16.62
C PHE A 123 6.41 -5.33 16.43
N GLY A 124 7.27 -5.52 15.42
CA GLY A 124 8.30 -4.55 15.06
C GLY A 124 7.71 -3.20 14.63
N VAL A 125 6.62 -3.20 13.86
CA VAL A 125 5.92 -1.96 13.48
C VAL A 125 5.29 -1.28 14.69
N LEU A 126 4.63 -2.04 15.57
CA LEU A 126 4.05 -1.48 16.79
C LEU A 126 5.13 -0.84 17.67
N PHE A 127 6.25 -1.54 17.87
CA PHE A 127 7.38 -1.05 18.64
C PHE A 127 8.03 0.21 18.03
N ALA A 128 8.19 0.25 16.71
CA ALA A 128 8.77 1.40 16.01
C ALA A 128 7.93 2.67 16.19
N ILE A 129 6.62 2.52 16.39
CA ILE A 129 5.69 3.65 16.49
C ILE A 129 5.45 4.07 17.93
N THR A 130 5.46 3.13 18.88
CA THR A 130 5.41 3.46 20.31
C THR A 130 6.74 4.00 20.81
N THR A 131 7.84 3.84 20.05
CA THR A 131 9.20 4.14 20.52
C THR A 131 9.54 3.40 21.82
N GLY A 132 8.84 2.30 22.12
CA GLY A 132 8.94 1.57 23.37
C GLY A 132 8.02 2.05 24.50
N ASP A 133 7.23 3.12 24.31
CA ASP A 133 6.27 3.62 25.30
C ASP A 133 4.81 3.29 24.92
N PRO A 134 4.15 2.35 25.64
CA PRO A 134 2.77 1.96 25.40
C PRO A 134 1.75 3.08 25.58
N SER A 135 2.08 4.13 26.35
CA SER A 135 1.18 5.27 26.59
C SER A 135 0.88 6.07 25.31
N THR A 136 1.76 5.97 24.32
CA THR A 136 1.57 6.57 22.99
C THR A 136 0.31 6.03 22.29
N LEU A 137 -0.06 4.76 22.52
CA LEU A 137 -1.27 4.16 21.95
C LEU A 137 -2.55 4.75 22.56
N LEU A 138 -2.51 5.13 23.84
CA LEU A 138 -3.62 5.80 24.51
C LEU A 138 -3.80 7.23 24.00
N ASN A 139 -2.70 7.96 23.76
CA ASN A 139 -2.74 9.32 23.23
C ASN A 139 -3.16 9.39 21.75
N MET A 140 -2.95 8.33 20.97
CA MET A 140 -3.46 8.24 19.58
C MET A 140 -4.98 8.20 19.50
N ARG A 141 -5.67 7.75 20.55
CA ARG A 141 -7.14 7.73 20.63
C ARG A 141 -7.75 9.12 20.78
N GLU A 142 -7.00 10.09 21.32
CA GLU A 142 -7.49 11.46 21.58
C GLU A 142 -7.26 12.44 20.42
N ARG A 143 -6.46 12.05 19.42
CA ARG A 143 -6.11 12.89 18.24
C ARG A 143 -6.84 12.51 16.95
N ALA A 144 -7.71 11.50 16.99
CA ALA A 144 -8.58 11.09 15.90
C ALA A 144 -9.96 11.75 16.04
#